data_AF-A0A6F8X9K1-F1
#
_entry.id   AF-A0A6F8X9K1-F1
#
_cell.length_a   1.000
_cell.length_b   1.000
_cell.length_c   1.000
_cell.angle_alpha   90.00
_cell.angle_beta   90.00
_cell.angle_gamma   90.00
#
_symmetry.space_group_name_H-M   'P 1'
#
loop_
_entity.id
_entity.type
_entity.pdbx_description
1 polymer ?
#
loop_
_entity_poly.entity_id
_entity_poly.type
_entity_poly.pdbx_seq_one_letter_code
_entity_poly.pdbx_strand_id
1 'polypeptide(L)'
;MTAPATLDLQNSEGYEQLWSNGSQQNLTFDNVSEQVTVGARNITSRDDNIDVDVNYDAGTIAADDTQAIVLEDANVDVDINQAGAATGVRNVSIASTGSANTLRVVNTELLTGAAVQNLTITGEGDLTVNSNNVITAGTIDASEASGDVSITVANVTTVANAGNFATGVTVRTVTMGAGDDTVDVSGATATITNSKLVGGEGRDTIIVNGTSTTLVDDLVANVSGFEVLNLAGLTQTVSAATMGNIGFESIVLTDAADGILNNIDADTDITLVDTDATDATTANGGDLVELVVVGATANTEDSLSFKVNGRADAGTGNPAVNAFYTVEVDNVETVNVETVRVAEDDFNVANVALAQGTGANLAVENVNITGDQAVVFDGSTITTLKAVDASGVTAASDRDNGEFAATITVDDATVTGSAEADAIFFGAGAEITSGEGDDVLIADDANNTNQTFATVTDFAAGDTLVLNDADTNGSVSTGDLVVDTAATLGAGSTALEEITVSVAPGETAKFGDYLEQAFGANITTAGDLAAGEVGYFEFAGNTYIVANNAATDVAAAYDSSATGESDITEGALIELTGSVDLSDFAYAIA
;
A
#
# COMPACT_ATOMS: atom_id res chain seq x y z
N MET A 1 1.45 31.30 19.52
CA MET A 1 2.73 31.83 19.03
C MET A 1 3.26 32.89 19.98
N THR A 2 4.27 32.55 20.76
CA THR A 2 5.16 33.54 21.40
C THR A 2 5.98 34.22 20.31
N ALA A 3 6.31 35.50 20.48
CA ALA A 3 7.16 36.20 19.52
C ALA A 3 8.55 35.53 19.44
N PRO A 4 9.19 35.48 18.26
CA PRO A 4 10.55 34.94 18.12
C PRO A 4 11.50 35.62 19.12
N ALA A 5 12.44 34.84 19.66
CA ALA A 5 13.50 35.40 20.48
C ALA A 5 14.51 36.08 19.55
N THR A 6 14.60 37.41 19.61
CA THR A 6 15.56 38.17 18.81
C THR A 6 16.81 38.49 19.61
N LEU A 7 17.97 38.14 19.08
CA LEU A 7 19.28 38.59 19.56
C LEU A 7 19.85 39.62 18.57
N ASP A 8 19.87 40.88 18.99
CA ASP A 8 20.49 41.97 18.24
C ASP A 8 21.99 42.02 18.54
N LEU A 9 22.81 41.79 17.51
CA LEU A 9 24.28 41.78 17.60
C LEU A 9 24.90 43.14 17.25
N GLN A 10 24.11 44.21 17.14
CA GLN A 10 24.63 45.55 16.86
C GLN A 10 25.73 45.95 17.87
N ASN A 11 26.90 46.31 17.35
CA ASN A 11 28.12 46.64 18.11
C ASN A 11 28.77 45.47 18.87
N SER A 12 28.44 44.23 18.52
CA SER A 12 29.21 43.04 18.89
C SER A 12 30.21 42.71 17.77
N GLU A 13 31.41 42.23 18.12
CA GLU A 13 32.48 41.91 17.16
C GLU A 13 33.23 40.64 17.61
N GLY A 14 33.86 39.94 16.68
CA GLY A 14 34.71 38.77 16.91
C GLY A 14 33.95 37.47 17.21
N TYR A 15 32.71 37.32 16.73
CA TYR A 15 31.93 36.11 16.90
C TYR A 15 32.02 35.25 15.63
N GLU A 16 32.28 33.95 15.80
CA GLU A 16 32.52 33.04 14.68
C GLU A 16 31.31 32.12 14.40
N GLN A 17 30.42 31.98 15.39
CA GLN A 17 29.35 30.99 15.35
C GLN A 17 28.10 31.50 16.07
N LEU A 18 26.93 31.20 15.51
CA LEU A 18 25.63 31.45 16.10
C LEU A 18 24.89 30.12 16.23
N TRP A 19 24.43 29.79 17.44
CA TRP A 19 23.89 28.47 17.75
C TRP A 19 22.51 28.54 18.40
N SER A 20 21.58 27.74 17.88
CA SER A 20 20.37 27.33 18.58
C SER A 20 20.62 25.97 19.25
N ASN A 21 20.38 25.87 20.56
CA ASN A 21 20.70 24.67 21.32
C ASN A 21 19.57 24.31 22.29
N GLY A 22 18.85 23.22 22.00
CA GLY A 22 17.68 22.81 22.78
C GLY A 22 16.55 23.82 22.75
N SER A 23 16.57 24.77 21.80
CA SER A 23 15.51 25.77 21.68
C SER A 23 14.25 25.12 21.16
N GLN A 24 13.12 25.53 21.73
CA GLN A 24 11.77 25.15 21.31
C GLN A 24 11.00 26.39 20.83
N GLN A 25 11.73 27.45 20.51
CA GLN A 25 11.21 28.73 20.01
C GLN A 25 12.09 29.21 18.87
N ASN A 26 11.47 29.90 17.91
CA ASN A 26 12.15 30.59 16.82
C ASN A 26 13.20 31.56 17.37
N LEU A 27 14.35 31.61 16.72
CA LEU A 27 15.49 32.42 17.10
C LEU A 27 15.94 33.27 15.92
N THR A 28 15.94 34.58 16.10
CA THR A 28 16.39 35.53 15.08
C THR A 28 17.66 36.22 15.56
N PHE A 29 18.72 36.18 14.77
CA PHE A 29 19.95 36.94 14.96
C PHE A 29 19.97 38.15 14.03
N ASP A 30 19.92 39.36 14.58
CA ASP A 30 19.86 40.61 13.83
C ASP A 30 21.19 41.38 13.85
N ASN A 31 21.39 42.20 12.82
CA ASN A 31 22.55 43.09 12.65
C ASN A 31 23.89 42.32 12.71
N VAL A 32 23.95 41.20 11.99
CA VAL A 32 25.14 40.33 11.97
C VAL A 32 26.19 40.92 11.01
N SER A 33 27.26 41.50 11.55
CA SER A 33 28.32 42.19 10.80
C SER A 33 29.50 41.30 10.35
N GLU A 34 29.57 40.04 10.78
CA GLU A 34 30.66 39.10 10.46
C GLU A 34 30.09 37.79 9.93
N GLN A 35 30.75 37.16 8.96
CA GLN A 35 30.36 35.83 8.47
C GLN A 35 30.47 34.80 9.60
N VAL A 36 29.42 34.00 9.80
CA VAL A 36 29.36 33.00 10.88
C VAL A 36 29.03 31.61 10.38
N THR A 37 29.42 30.61 11.16
CA THR A 37 28.79 29.29 11.11
C THR A 37 27.44 29.35 11.82
N VAL A 38 26.39 28.88 11.15
CA VAL A 38 25.04 28.78 11.72
C VAL A 38 24.82 27.37 12.23
N GLY A 39 24.56 27.20 13.52
CA GLY A 39 24.45 25.90 14.16
C GLY A 39 23.09 25.66 14.81
N ALA A 40 22.60 24.42 14.74
CA ALA A 40 21.44 23.96 15.49
C ALA A 40 21.71 22.60 16.12
N ARG A 41 21.28 22.41 17.38
CA ARG A 41 21.42 21.11 18.04
C ARG A 41 20.32 20.79 19.04
N ASN A 42 20.01 19.50 19.18
CA ASN A 42 19.02 18.95 20.10
C ASN A 42 17.63 19.61 19.96
N ILE A 43 17.12 19.71 18.72
CA ILE A 43 15.83 20.33 18.40
C ILE A 43 14.93 19.26 17.78
N THR A 44 13.95 18.80 18.55
CA THR A 44 13.17 17.58 18.27
C THR A 44 11.76 17.83 17.74
N SER A 45 11.33 19.09 17.55
CA SER A 45 9.95 19.39 17.12
C SER A 45 9.75 18.89 15.67
N ARG A 46 8.80 17.96 15.46
CA ARG A 46 8.39 17.46 14.14
C ARG A 46 7.22 18.24 13.52
N ASP A 47 6.41 18.92 14.34
CA ASP A 47 5.12 19.47 13.89
C ASP A 47 5.20 20.94 13.44
N ASP A 48 6.10 21.72 14.04
CA ASP A 48 6.49 23.05 13.60
C ASP A 48 8.02 23.11 13.70
N ASN A 49 8.72 23.09 12.56
CA ASN A 49 10.17 23.27 12.54
C ASN A 49 10.53 24.62 13.20
N ILE A 50 11.59 24.64 14.01
CA ILE A 50 12.05 25.88 14.64
C ILE A 50 12.79 26.71 13.62
N ASP A 51 12.36 27.98 13.45
CA ASP A 51 13.07 28.94 12.61
C ASP A 51 14.36 29.43 13.30
N VAL A 52 15.47 29.40 12.57
CA VAL A 52 16.76 29.99 12.90
C VAL A 52 17.08 31.02 11.82
N ASP A 53 16.75 32.28 12.11
CA ASP A 53 16.96 33.39 11.18
C ASP A 53 18.29 34.10 11.47
N VAL A 54 19.07 34.39 10.45
CA VAL A 54 20.32 35.14 10.52
C VAL A 54 20.28 36.29 9.52
N ASN A 55 20.18 37.52 10.05
CA ASN A 55 20.07 38.74 9.25
C ASN A 55 21.40 39.51 9.27
N TYR A 56 22.19 39.32 8.22
CA TYR A 56 23.46 39.99 8.03
C TYR A 56 23.31 41.46 7.62
N ASP A 57 24.27 42.27 8.05
CA ASP A 57 24.48 43.62 7.52
C ASP A 57 24.82 43.58 6.03
N ALA A 58 24.49 44.68 5.33
CA ALA A 58 24.69 44.80 3.89
C ALA A 58 26.18 44.63 3.51
N GLY A 59 26.47 43.69 2.60
CA GLY A 59 27.82 43.43 2.10
C GLY A 59 28.74 42.60 3.02
N THR A 60 28.25 42.11 4.16
CA THR A 60 28.95 41.12 5.02
C THR A 60 29.31 39.83 4.30
N ILE A 61 28.34 39.13 3.68
CA ILE A 61 28.62 37.93 2.88
C ILE A 61 28.93 38.30 1.43
N ALA A 62 30.08 37.84 0.92
CA ALA A 62 30.50 37.98 -0.46
C ALA A 62 30.23 36.70 -1.28
N ALA A 63 30.28 36.82 -2.60
CA ALA A 63 29.93 35.71 -3.50
C ALA A 63 30.91 34.52 -3.42
N ASP A 64 32.18 34.79 -3.14
CA ASP A 64 33.21 33.74 -3.05
C ASP A 64 33.29 33.11 -1.64
N ASP A 65 32.49 33.61 -0.69
CA ASP A 65 32.44 33.06 0.66
C ASP A 65 31.70 31.70 0.68
N THR A 66 31.91 30.94 1.75
CA THR A 66 31.21 29.68 2.03
C THR A 66 30.34 29.82 3.26
N GLN A 67 29.01 29.79 3.09
CA GLN A 67 28.10 29.79 4.24
C GLN A 67 28.04 28.38 4.86
N ALA A 68 28.47 28.26 6.11
CA ALA A 68 28.48 26.99 6.84
C ALA A 68 27.23 26.84 7.72
N ILE A 69 26.62 25.66 7.67
CA ILE A 69 25.50 25.21 8.51
C ILE A 69 25.95 23.92 9.21
N VAL A 70 25.70 23.81 10.52
CA VAL A 70 26.05 22.61 11.32
C VAL A 70 24.83 22.15 12.11
N LEU A 71 24.50 20.88 11.98
CA LEU A 71 23.33 20.24 12.61
C LEU A 71 23.78 19.05 13.48
N GLU A 72 23.19 18.94 14.67
CA GLU A 72 23.41 17.83 15.61
C GLU A 72 22.07 17.47 16.29
N ASP A 73 21.41 16.39 15.88
CA ASP A 73 20.08 16.00 16.35
C ASP A 73 19.06 17.17 16.27
N ALA A 74 18.96 17.80 15.09
CA ALA A 74 18.19 19.01 14.89
C ALA A 74 17.26 18.95 13.67
N ASN A 75 15.98 19.29 13.89
CA ASN A 75 15.03 19.62 12.86
C ASN A 75 14.75 21.13 12.86
N VAL A 76 15.21 21.84 11.83
CA VAL A 76 15.17 23.31 11.77
C VAL A 76 14.85 23.85 10.39
N ASP A 77 14.26 25.03 10.43
CA ASP A 77 14.14 25.93 9.30
C ASP A 77 15.21 27.00 9.42
N VAL A 78 16.05 27.16 8.41
CA VAL A 78 17.13 28.16 8.42
C VAL A 78 16.80 29.25 7.42
N ASP A 79 16.77 30.49 7.89
CA ASP A 79 16.68 31.67 7.04
C ASP A 79 17.97 32.48 7.15
N ILE A 80 18.66 32.68 6.03
CA ILE A 80 19.88 33.50 6.00
C ILE A 80 19.66 34.64 5.01
N ASN A 81 19.64 35.86 5.55
CA ASN A 81 19.35 37.07 4.82
C ASN A 81 20.50 38.06 4.91
N GLN A 82 20.55 38.99 3.97
CA GLN A 82 21.42 40.15 4.04
C GLN A 82 20.64 41.43 3.73
N ALA A 83 20.87 42.48 4.52
CA ALA A 83 20.20 43.76 4.33
C ALA A 83 20.48 44.35 2.93
N GLY A 84 19.43 44.55 2.13
CA GLY A 84 19.47 45.31 0.88
C GLY A 84 19.76 44.53 -0.41
N ALA A 85 19.97 43.21 -0.37
CA ALA A 85 20.09 42.35 -1.55
C ALA A 85 19.94 40.85 -1.21
N ALA A 86 19.78 40.05 -2.25
CA ALA A 86 19.98 38.61 -2.23
C ALA A 86 21.33 38.21 -1.63
N THR A 87 21.40 37.13 -0.84
CA THR A 87 22.69 36.59 -0.36
C THR A 87 23.43 36.04 -1.58
N GLY A 88 24.38 36.78 -2.15
CA GLY A 88 25.08 36.41 -3.38
C GLY A 88 25.99 35.17 -3.28
N VAL A 89 25.80 34.35 -2.25
CA VAL A 89 26.59 33.17 -1.88
C VAL A 89 26.62 32.17 -3.02
N ARG A 90 27.82 31.66 -3.31
CA ARG A 90 28.02 30.61 -4.31
C ARG A 90 28.35 29.26 -3.69
N ASN A 91 28.82 29.23 -2.44
CA ASN A 91 29.25 28.01 -1.78
C ASN A 91 28.50 27.84 -0.46
N VAL A 92 27.94 26.67 -0.24
CA VAL A 92 27.26 26.29 1.01
C VAL A 92 27.86 24.98 1.50
N SER A 93 28.08 24.86 2.80
CA SER A 93 28.51 23.61 3.44
C SER A 93 27.57 23.24 4.58
N ILE A 94 27.07 22.01 4.60
CA ILE A 94 26.23 21.46 5.65
C ILE A 94 26.99 20.31 6.32
N ALA A 95 27.17 20.37 7.63
CA ALA A 95 27.69 19.25 8.41
C ALA A 95 26.56 18.67 9.27
N SER A 96 26.26 17.39 9.08
CA SER A 96 25.21 16.64 9.79
C SER A 96 25.81 15.63 10.75
N THR A 97 25.49 15.75 12.04
CA THR A 97 26.00 14.85 13.10
C THR A 97 24.87 14.43 14.03
N GLY A 98 25.10 13.46 14.90
CA GLY A 98 24.03 12.87 15.72
C GLY A 98 23.33 11.74 14.99
N SER A 99 22.08 11.45 15.37
CA SER A 99 21.26 10.40 14.79
C SER A 99 20.59 10.84 13.49
N ALA A 100 19.81 11.93 13.51
CA ALA A 100 19.10 12.41 12.33
C ALA A 100 18.86 13.92 12.39
N ASN A 101 18.94 14.56 11.23
CA ASN A 101 18.72 15.98 11.06
C ASN A 101 17.77 16.25 9.90
N THR A 102 17.02 17.33 10.01
CA THR A 102 16.20 17.85 8.91
C THR A 102 16.46 19.33 8.76
N LEU A 103 16.72 19.75 7.52
CA LEU A 103 16.97 21.13 7.15
C LEU A 103 15.95 21.58 6.11
N ARG A 104 15.21 22.65 6.42
CA ARG A 104 14.52 23.46 5.42
C ARG A 104 15.21 24.81 5.33
N VAL A 105 15.32 25.37 4.14
CA VAL A 105 15.84 26.72 3.94
C VAL A 105 14.70 27.64 3.50
N VAL A 106 14.32 28.59 4.34
CA VAL A 106 13.10 29.39 4.13
C VAL A 106 13.31 30.46 3.08
N ASN A 107 14.48 31.12 3.08
CA ASN A 107 14.88 31.97 1.97
C ASN A 107 15.50 31.14 0.85
N THR A 108 14.76 31.08 -0.26
CA THR A 108 15.06 30.29 -1.45
C THR A 108 16.47 30.51 -2.02
N GLU A 109 17.13 31.64 -1.81
CA GLU A 109 18.36 31.93 -2.58
C GLU A 109 19.61 31.16 -2.15
N LEU A 110 19.67 30.61 -0.93
CA LEU A 110 20.87 29.94 -0.43
C LEU A 110 21.09 28.54 -1.01
N LEU A 111 20.02 27.77 -1.27
CA LEU A 111 20.10 26.44 -1.89
C LEU A 111 19.39 26.35 -3.25
N THR A 112 18.45 27.27 -3.52
CA THR A 112 17.64 27.28 -4.77
C THR A 112 17.95 28.52 -5.63
N GLY A 113 18.91 29.35 -5.22
CA GLY A 113 19.34 30.52 -6.00
C GLY A 113 20.17 30.13 -7.23
N ALA A 114 19.97 30.85 -8.34
CA ALA A 114 20.75 30.67 -9.58
C ALA A 114 22.23 31.07 -9.47
N ALA A 115 22.65 31.59 -8.31
CA ALA A 115 24.04 31.93 -8.01
C ALA A 115 24.80 30.77 -7.34
N VAL A 116 24.10 29.84 -6.68
CA VAL A 116 24.72 28.76 -5.88
C VAL A 116 25.44 27.79 -6.80
N GLN A 117 26.77 27.70 -6.67
CA GLN A 117 27.62 26.84 -7.49
C GLN A 117 27.91 25.52 -6.80
N ASN A 118 28.23 25.55 -5.51
CA ASN A 118 28.70 24.39 -4.77
C ASN A 118 27.90 24.20 -3.48
N LEU A 119 27.47 22.97 -3.25
CA LEU A 119 26.94 22.48 -1.99
C LEU A 119 27.81 21.30 -1.55
N THR A 120 28.38 21.37 -0.35
CA THR A 120 29.10 20.26 0.27
C THR A 120 28.32 19.76 1.49
N ILE A 121 28.14 18.45 1.60
CA ILE A 121 27.49 17.80 2.74
C ILE A 121 28.48 16.83 3.38
N THR A 122 28.61 16.85 4.70
CA THR A 122 29.53 15.96 5.43
C THR A 122 28.93 15.49 6.75
N GLY A 123 29.55 14.47 7.34
CA GLY A 123 29.26 14.02 8.70
C GLY A 123 28.62 12.63 8.76
N GLU A 124 28.35 12.17 9.98
CA GLU A 124 27.94 10.79 10.28
C GLU A 124 26.44 10.65 10.57
N GLY A 125 25.71 11.75 10.73
CA GLY A 125 24.28 11.72 11.04
C GLY A 125 23.43 11.90 9.79
N ASP A 126 22.26 11.26 9.78
CA ASP A 126 21.34 11.33 8.63
C ASP A 126 20.91 12.78 8.38
N LEU A 127 20.75 13.14 7.11
CA LEU A 127 20.34 14.47 6.69
C LEU A 127 19.23 14.39 5.65
N THR A 128 18.06 14.91 6.01
CA THR A 128 17.02 15.25 5.03
C THR A 128 17.04 16.75 4.74
N VAL A 129 17.31 17.14 3.50
CA VAL A 129 17.03 18.51 3.03
C VAL A 129 15.62 18.51 2.45
N ASN A 130 14.71 19.24 3.10
CA ASN A 130 13.27 19.23 2.81
C ASN A 130 12.99 19.40 1.30
N SER A 131 12.06 18.62 0.75
CA SER A 131 11.75 18.59 -0.69
C SER A 131 11.24 19.92 -1.27
N ASN A 132 10.72 20.82 -0.43
CA ASN A 132 10.41 22.20 -0.83
C ASN A 132 11.67 23.00 -1.24
N ASN A 133 12.86 22.57 -0.81
CA ASN A 133 14.15 23.14 -1.18
C ASN A 133 14.75 22.41 -2.37
N VAL A 134 14.15 22.61 -3.54
CA VAL A 134 14.64 22.05 -4.80
C VAL A 134 16.02 22.65 -5.16
N ILE A 135 17.09 21.88 -4.95
CA ILE A 135 18.47 22.38 -4.96
C ILE A 135 18.92 22.73 -6.39
N THR A 136 19.44 23.94 -6.60
CA THR A 136 19.92 24.44 -7.92
C THR A 136 21.44 24.42 -8.09
N ALA A 137 22.19 24.02 -7.05
CA ALA A 137 23.64 24.00 -7.04
C ALA A 137 24.23 23.22 -8.24
N GLY A 138 25.27 23.78 -8.85
CA GLY A 138 25.98 23.14 -9.97
C GLY A 138 26.73 21.88 -9.57
N THR A 139 27.34 21.88 -8.40
CA THR A 139 27.98 20.73 -7.78
C THR A 139 27.37 20.51 -6.41
N ILE A 140 26.91 19.28 -6.17
CA ILE A 140 26.49 18.75 -4.87
C ILE A 140 27.45 17.61 -4.56
N ASP A 141 28.18 17.73 -3.47
CA ASP A 141 29.20 16.77 -3.06
C ASP A 141 28.97 16.36 -1.60
N ALA A 142 28.43 15.17 -1.42
CA ALA A 142 28.23 14.50 -0.15
C ALA A 142 29.20 13.31 0.03
N SER A 143 30.29 13.24 -0.74
CA SER A 143 31.21 12.09 -0.71
C SER A 143 31.93 11.85 0.63
N GLU A 144 31.90 12.83 1.56
CA GLU A 144 32.40 12.71 2.93
C GLU A 144 31.27 12.55 3.98
N ALA A 145 30.02 12.40 3.54
CA ALA A 145 28.92 11.96 4.39
C ALA A 145 28.96 10.44 4.56
N SER A 146 28.53 9.96 5.72
CA SER A 146 28.49 8.53 6.07
C SER A 146 27.19 8.09 6.75
N GLY A 147 26.29 9.02 7.03
CA GLY A 147 24.88 8.75 7.33
C GLY A 147 24.03 9.08 6.11
N ASP A 148 22.76 8.68 6.14
CA ASP A 148 21.90 8.71 4.96
C ASP A 148 21.53 10.15 4.57
N VAL A 149 21.70 10.50 3.30
CA VAL A 149 21.41 11.84 2.77
C VAL A 149 20.26 11.78 1.77
N SER A 150 19.19 12.51 2.09
CA SER A 150 18.00 12.65 1.23
C SER A 150 17.87 14.09 0.73
N ILE A 151 17.87 14.27 -0.60
CA ILE A 151 17.79 15.58 -1.27
C ILE A 151 16.86 15.57 -2.49
N THR A 152 16.20 16.70 -2.73
CA THR A 152 15.48 16.97 -3.99
C THR A 152 16.28 17.96 -4.84
N VAL A 153 16.55 17.61 -6.10
CA VAL A 153 17.41 18.39 -7.00
C VAL A 153 16.59 18.98 -8.15
N ALA A 154 16.89 20.23 -8.52
CA ALA A 154 16.17 20.92 -9.59
C ALA A 154 16.38 20.25 -10.95
N ASN A 155 15.26 19.94 -11.61
CA ASN A 155 15.22 19.32 -12.92
C ASN A 155 15.69 20.25 -14.04
N VAL A 156 16.12 19.63 -15.14
CA VAL A 156 16.45 20.31 -16.40
C VAL A 156 15.26 20.14 -17.35
N THR A 157 14.44 21.18 -17.48
CA THR A 157 13.19 21.06 -18.27
C THR A 157 13.39 21.21 -19.79
N THR A 158 14.49 21.81 -20.23
CA THR A 158 14.96 21.80 -21.65
C THR A 158 16.45 22.18 -21.73
N VAL A 159 17.13 21.83 -22.84
CA VAL A 159 18.48 22.31 -23.19
C VAL A 159 18.56 23.86 -23.24
N ALA A 160 17.43 24.55 -23.40
CA ALA A 160 17.34 26.01 -23.42
C ALA A 160 17.09 26.65 -22.04
N ASN A 161 16.66 25.88 -21.04
CA ASN A 161 16.45 26.30 -19.66
C ASN A 161 17.68 25.99 -18.78
N ALA A 162 18.85 26.48 -19.19
CA ALA A 162 20.03 26.61 -18.33
C ALA A 162 19.82 27.58 -17.13
N GLY A 163 18.57 28.00 -16.86
CA GLY A 163 18.21 28.91 -15.77
C GLY A 163 18.12 28.27 -14.39
N ASN A 164 18.04 26.93 -14.31
CA ASN A 164 18.07 26.18 -13.04
C ASN A 164 19.49 25.76 -12.62
N PHE A 165 20.49 26.04 -13.46
CA PHE A 165 21.88 25.85 -13.09
C PHE A 165 22.45 27.14 -12.51
N ALA A 166 23.45 26.96 -11.65
CA ALA A 166 24.35 28.05 -11.32
C ALA A 166 24.88 28.72 -12.59
N THR A 167 25.04 30.04 -12.55
CA THR A 167 25.60 30.79 -13.69
C THR A 167 26.94 30.19 -14.15
N GLY A 168 27.01 29.74 -15.40
CA GLY A 168 28.22 29.18 -16.01
C GLY A 168 28.37 27.65 -15.90
N VAL A 169 27.44 26.98 -15.24
CA VAL A 169 27.41 25.51 -15.16
C VAL A 169 26.64 24.94 -16.35
N THR A 170 27.29 24.04 -17.08
CA THR A 170 26.71 23.35 -18.24
C THR A 170 26.30 21.92 -17.96
N VAL A 171 26.87 21.32 -16.90
CA VAL A 171 26.57 19.97 -16.42
C VAL A 171 26.56 20.02 -14.90
N ARG A 172 25.47 19.55 -14.29
CA ARG A 172 25.40 19.40 -12.82
C ARG A 172 26.09 18.11 -12.41
N THR A 173 26.79 18.12 -11.28
CA THR A 173 27.34 16.92 -10.64
C THR A 173 26.73 16.73 -9.27
N VAL A 174 26.23 15.54 -8.99
CA VAL A 174 25.77 15.09 -7.68
C VAL A 174 26.55 13.83 -7.36
N THR A 175 27.29 13.87 -6.27
CA THR A 175 28.01 12.71 -5.73
C THR A 175 27.54 12.54 -4.30
N MET A 176 26.94 11.39 -4.02
CA MET A 176 26.45 11.04 -2.70
C MET A 176 27.52 10.25 -1.92
N GLY A 177 27.24 9.93 -0.66
CA GLY A 177 28.22 9.56 0.35
C GLY A 177 28.35 8.06 0.53
N ALA A 178 28.66 7.67 1.77
CA ALA A 178 28.31 6.37 2.27
C ALA A 178 26.96 6.46 3.01
N GLY A 179 26.18 5.39 3.00
CA GLY A 179 24.81 5.35 3.54
C GLY A 179 23.81 4.95 2.47
N ASP A 180 22.54 4.77 2.83
CA ASP A 180 21.48 4.47 1.86
C ASP A 180 20.85 5.79 1.39
N ASP A 181 21.50 6.46 0.43
CA ASP A 181 21.18 7.83 0.03
C ASP A 181 19.94 7.91 -0.88
N THR A 182 19.26 9.06 -0.89
CA THR A 182 18.11 9.31 -1.77
C THR A 182 18.27 10.61 -2.56
N VAL A 183 18.19 10.51 -3.89
CA VAL A 183 18.18 11.66 -4.81
C VAL A 183 16.89 11.70 -5.61
N ASP A 184 16.08 12.74 -5.37
CA ASP A 184 14.85 12.98 -6.10
C ASP A 184 15.02 14.01 -7.22
N VAL A 185 14.71 13.59 -8.44
CA VAL A 185 14.71 14.38 -9.69
C VAL A 185 13.41 14.18 -10.49
N SER A 186 12.32 13.81 -9.82
CA SER A 186 11.08 13.32 -10.44
C SER A 186 10.08 14.36 -10.96
N GLY A 187 10.25 15.65 -10.61
CA GLY A 187 9.24 16.68 -10.91
C GLY A 187 8.70 16.70 -12.37
N ALA A 188 7.39 16.97 -12.52
CA ALA A 188 6.49 16.73 -13.67
C ALA A 188 6.94 17.02 -15.14
N THR A 189 8.10 17.61 -15.40
CA THR A 189 8.65 17.81 -16.76
C THR A 189 10.16 17.48 -16.84
N ALA A 190 10.64 16.64 -15.91
CA ALA A 190 12.06 16.36 -15.74
C ALA A 190 12.67 15.63 -16.92
N THR A 191 13.82 16.11 -17.38
CA THR A 191 14.89 15.21 -17.82
C THR A 191 16.12 15.41 -16.94
N ILE A 192 16.95 14.38 -16.84
CA ILE A 192 18.27 14.47 -16.19
C ILE A 192 19.39 14.72 -17.22
N THR A 193 19.01 15.14 -18.43
CA THR A 193 19.94 15.47 -19.49
C THR A 193 20.83 16.63 -19.03
N ASN A 194 22.15 16.40 -18.98
CA ASN A 194 23.18 17.30 -18.42
C ASN A 194 23.31 17.30 -16.89
N SER A 195 22.92 16.21 -16.23
CA SER A 195 23.37 15.88 -14.88
C SER A 195 24.34 14.70 -14.90
N LYS A 196 25.16 14.57 -13.87
CA LYS A 196 25.90 13.36 -13.50
C LYS A 196 25.56 13.06 -12.05
N LEU A 197 24.94 11.92 -11.81
CA LEU A 197 24.41 11.52 -10.51
C LEU A 197 25.12 10.23 -10.11
N VAL A 198 25.72 10.21 -8.93
CA VAL A 198 26.45 9.07 -8.37
C VAL A 198 25.96 8.83 -6.93
N GLY A 199 25.41 7.66 -6.62
CA GLY A 199 24.92 7.33 -5.27
C GLY A 199 26.04 7.00 -4.27
N GLY A 200 27.10 6.35 -4.71
CA GLY A 200 28.28 6.16 -3.84
C GLY A 200 28.31 4.78 -3.22
N GLU A 201 28.52 4.68 -1.90
CA GLU A 201 28.58 3.41 -1.18
C GLU A 201 27.31 3.19 -0.35
N GLY A 202 26.53 2.16 -0.65
CA GLY A 202 25.30 1.85 0.08
C GLY A 202 24.27 1.22 -0.84
N ARG A 203 23.01 1.21 -0.43
CA ARG A 203 21.88 0.88 -1.30
C ARG A 203 21.14 2.18 -1.63
N ASP A 204 21.57 2.85 -2.69
CA ASP A 204 21.10 4.20 -2.99
C ASP A 204 19.85 4.20 -3.87
N THR A 205 18.96 5.17 -3.61
CA THR A 205 17.72 5.38 -4.34
C THR A 205 17.77 6.63 -5.21
N ILE A 206 17.41 6.48 -6.49
CA ILE A 206 17.11 7.60 -7.38
C ILE A 206 15.63 7.61 -7.75
N ILE A 207 14.96 8.75 -7.52
CA ILE A 207 13.56 8.95 -7.89
C ILE A 207 13.51 9.79 -9.16
N VAL A 208 12.90 9.26 -10.22
CA VAL A 208 12.86 9.88 -11.55
C VAL A 208 11.43 9.96 -12.08
N ASN A 209 11.23 10.85 -13.05
CA ASN A 209 9.95 11.01 -13.72
C ASN A 209 9.67 9.84 -14.67
N GLY A 210 8.73 8.96 -14.31
CA GLY A 210 8.30 7.81 -15.10
C GLY A 210 7.64 8.17 -16.44
N THR A 211 7.19 9.42 -16.61
CA THR A 211 6.62 9.94 -17.87
C THR A 211 7.68 10.36 -18.90
N SER A 212 8.97 10.34 -18.53
CA SER A 212 10.04 10.83 -19.41
C SER A 212 10.30 9.91 -20.60
N THR A 213 10.06 10.42 -21.81
CA THR A 213 10.30 9.68 -23.06
C THR A 213 11.77 9.39 -23.37
N THR A 214 12.70 10.06 -22.67
CA THR A 214 14.16 9.85 -22.80
C THR A 214 14.75 9.12 -21.60
N LEU A 215 13.91 8.64 -20.67
CA LEU A 215 14.29 8.06 -19.39
C LEU A 215 15.47 7.09 -19.48
N VAL A 216 15.35 6.05 -20.31
CA VAL A 216 16.37 4.98 -20.40
C VAL A 216 17.71 5.54 -20.90
N ASP A 217 17.70 6.35 -21.96
CA ASP A 217 18.91 6.95 -22.52
C ASP A 217 19.57 7.90 -21.51
N ASP A 218 18.77 8.66 -20.79
CA ASP A 218 19.22 9.59 -19.76
C ASP A 218 19.83 8.84 -18.57
N LEU A 219 19.22 7.75 -18.09
CA LEU A 219 19.76 6.90 -17.02
C LEU A 219 21.11 6.30 -17.42
N VAL A 220 21.18 5.65 -18.58
CA VAL A 220 22.42 5.04 -19.11
C VAL A 220 23.55 6.06 -19.23
N ALA A 221 23.23 7.29 -19.65
CA ALA A 221 24.25 8.31 -19.88
C ALA A 221 24.73 8.96 -18.58
N ASN A 222 23.89 9.08 -17.55
CA ASN A 222 24.08 10.07 -16.49
C ASN A 222 24.05 9.53 -15.06
N VAL A 223 23.64 8.27 -14.85
CA VAL A 223 23.42 7.69 -13.53
C VAL A 223 24.35 6.50 -13.32
N SER A 224 24.89 6.34 -12.11
CA SER A 224 25.71 5.20 -11.70
C SER A 224 25.73 5.03 -10.18
N GLY A 225 25.93 3.80 -9.69
CA GLY A 225 26.03 3.54 -8.24
C GLY A 225 24.73 3.85 -7.52
N PHE A 226 23.60 3.46 -8.11
CA PHE A 226 22.28 3.46 -7.48
C PHE A 226 21.70 2.08 -7.71
N GLU A 227 21.16 1.49 -6.65
CA GLU A 227 20.64 0.11 -6.64
C GLU A 227 19.11 0.12 -6.72
N VAL A 228 18.44 1.21 -6.30
CA VAL A 228 16.98 1.35 -6.35
C VAL A 228 16.57 2.44 -7.33
N LEU A 229 15.75 2.07 -8.31
CA LEU A 229 15.12 3.00 -9.22
C LEU A 229 13.66 3.21 -8.83
N ASN A 230 13.28 4.41 -8.43
CA ASN A 230 11.88 4.78 -8.24
C ASN A 230 11.35 5.55 -9.45
N LEU A 231 10.34 4.97 -10.12
CA LEU A 231 9.63 5.55 -11.25
C LEU A 231 8.32 6.19 -10.75
N ALA A 232 8.34 7.51 -10.56
CA ALA A 232 7.15 8.26 -10.17
C ALA A 232 6.27 8.53 -11.39
N GLY A 233 4.98 8.15 -11.37
CA GLY A 233 4.05 8.43 -12.45
C GLY A 233 4.37 7.66 -13.74
N LEU A 234 4.67 6.36 -13.68
CA LEU A 234 5.00 5.58 -14.88
C LEU A 234 3.82 5.54 -15.86
N THR A 235 4.00 6.02 -17.09
CA THR A 235 2.97 6.05 -18.16
C THR A 235 3.46 5.42 -19.48
N GLN A 236 4.59 4.70 -19.45
CA GLN A 236 5.26 4.17 -20.63
C GLN A 236 5.82 2.78 -20.36
N THR A 237 6.29 2.11 -21.40
CA THR A 237 6.98 0.83 -21.26
C THR A 237 8.43 1.01 -20.83
N VAL A 238 8.79 0.39 -19.71
CA VAL A 238 10.15 0.25 -19.21
C VAL A 238 10.49 -1.24 -19.08
N SER A 239 11.72 -1.60 -19.40
CA SER A 239 12.20 -2.98 -19.35
C SER A 239 13.02 -3.21 -18.08
N ALA A 240 12.54 -4.09 -17.19
CA ALA A 240 13.22 -4.48 -15.95
C ALA A 240 14.63 -5.02 -16.25
N ALA A 241 14.76 -5.91 -17.22
CA ALA A 241 16.06 -6.41 -17.68
C ALA A 241 17.00 -5.29 -18.18
N THR A 242 16.45 -4.21 -18.77
CA THR A 242 17.27 -3.06 -19.18
C THR A 242 17.74 -2.27 -17.96
N MET A 243 16.88 -2.06 -16.96
CA MET A 243 17.24 -1.38 -15.71
C MET A 243 18.29 -2.19 -14.92
N GLY A 244 18.15 -3.51 -14.85
CA GLY A 244 19.15 -4.41 -14.27
C GLY A 244 20.52 -4.32 -14.95
N ASN A 245 20.55 -4.17 -16.28
CA ASN A 245 21.81 -3.97 -17.02
C ASN A 245 22.47 -2.59 -16.78
N ILE A 246 21.71 -1.59 -16.31
CA ILE A 246 22.25 -0.29 -15.89
C ILE A 246 22.89 -0.42 -14.50
N GLY A 247 22.35 -1.29 -13.65
CA GLY A 247 22.86 -1.58 -12.30
C GLY A 247 21.79 -1.59 -11.22
N PHE A 248 20.51 -1.34 -11.55
CA PHE A 248 19.43 -1.35 -10.56
C PHE A 248 19.07 -2.79 -10.15
N GLU A 249 18.97 -3.01 -8.85
CA GLU A 249 18.59 -4.28 -8.23
C GLU A 249 17.09 -4.32 -7.90
N SER A 250 16.49 -3.15 -7.69
CA SER A 250 15.09 -3.00 -7.27
C SER A 250 14.41 -1.86 -8.02
N ILE A 251 13.13 -2.06 -8.36
CA ILE A 251 12.29 -1.08 -9.06
C ILE A 251 11.10 -0.75 -8.18
N VAL A 252 10.96 0.52 -7.83
CA VAL A 252 9.81 1.07 -7.14
C VAL A 252 8.93 1.82 -8.15
N LEU A 253 7.64 1.56 -8.14
CA LEU A 253 6.65 2.26 -8.96
C LEU A 253 5.77 3.06 -8.02
N THR A 254 5.95 4.39 -8.03
CA THR A 254 5.14 5.30 -7.21
C THR A 254 4.09 5.95 -8.10
N ASP A 255 2.83 5.91 -7.70
CA ASP A 255 1.70 6.53 -8.42
C ASP A 255 1.64 6.14 -9.91
N ALA A 256 1.74 4.84 -10.22
CA ALA A 256 1.80 4.37 -11.61
C ALA A 256 0.49 4.68 -12.37
N ALA A 257 0.61 5.20 -13.59
CA ALA A 257 -0.52 5.72 -14.36
C ALA A 257 -0.59 5.10 -15.77
N ASP A 258 -1.02 3.84 -15.84
CA ASP A 258 -1.15 3.06 -17.09
C ASP A 258 0.22 2.80 -17.75
N GLY A 259 1.22 2.53 -16.92
CA GLY A 259 2.59 2.19 -17.30
C GLY A 259 2.79 0.69 -17.50
N ILE A 260 3.85 0.30 -18.21
CA ILE A 260 4.20 -1.12 -18.42
C ILE A 260 5.61 -1.36 -17.92
N LEU A 261 5.80 -2.29 -16.98
CA LEU A 261 7.11 -2.85 -16.65
C LEU A 261 7.22 -4.24 -17.26
N ASN A 262 8.12 -4.43 -18.22
CA ASN A 262 8.25 -5.69 -18.95
C ASN A 262 9.62 -6.36 -18.79
N ASN A 263 9.72 -7.59 -19.30
CA ASN A 263 10.90 -8.44 -19.17
C ASN A 263 11.27 -8.67 -17.70
N ILE A 264 10.26 -8.87 -16.85
CA ILE A 264 10.41 -9.21 -15.43
C ILE A 264 10.85 -10.66 -15.34
N ASP A 265 11.88 -10.95 -14.56
CA ASP A 265 12.27 -12.31 -14.21
C ASP A 265 12.03 -12.60 -12.72
N ALA A 266 12.33 -13.81 -12.27
CA ALA A 266 12.10 -14.23 -10.89
C ALA A 266 12.94 -13.49 -9.85
N ASP A 267 14.03 -12.84 -10.27
CA ASP A 267 14.95 -12.11 -9.38
C ASP A 267 14.64 -10.60 -9.35
N THR A 268 13.67 -10.13 -10.13
CA THR A 268 13.29 -8.70 -10.18
C THR A 268 12.51 -8.32 -8.92
N ASP A 269 13.10 -7.47 -8.07
CA ASP A 269 12.43 -6.90 -6.89
C ASP A 269 11.57 -5.68 -7.30
N ILE A 270 10.24 -5.80 -7.13
CA ILE A 270 9.26 -4.79 -7.54
C ILE A 270 8.47 -4.34 -6.31
N THR A 271 8.35 -3.04 -6.09
CA THR A 271 7.50 -2.46 -5.05
C THR A 271 6.56 -1.40 -5.62
N LEU A 272 5.28 -1.46 -5.28
CA LEU A 272 4.26 -0.48 -5.65
C LEU A 272 3.96 0.42 -4.44
N VAL A 273 3.89 1.75 -4.65
CA VAL A 273 3.76 2.76 -3.56
C VAL A 273 2.75 3.84 -3.91
N ASP A 274 1.61 3.86 -3.20
CA ASP A 274 0.48 4.76 -3.51
C ASP A 274 0.55 5.94 -2.56
N THR A 275 0.69 7.14 -3.12
CA THR A 275 0.72 8.39 -2.36
C THR A 275 -0.52 9.25 -2.56
N ASP A 276 -1.44 8.85 -3.44
CA ASP A 276 -2.59 9.65 -3.84
C ASP A 276 -3.67 9.72 -2.75
N ALA A 277 -4.05 10.94 -2.38
CA ALA A 277 -4.90 11.17 -1.22
C ALA A 277 -6.39 10.85 -1.40
N THR A 278 -6.84 10.56 -2.61
CA THR A 278 -8.23 10.84 -3.01
C THR A 278 -9.08 9.64 -3.40
N ASP A 279 -8.58 8.40 -3.39
CA ASP A 279 -9.16 7.39 -4.28
C ASP A 279 -9.97 6.24 -3.67
N ALA A 280 -10.41 6.35 -2.42
CA ALA A 280 -11.25 5.30 -1.82
C ALA A 280 -12.70 5.22 -2.38
N THR A 281 -13.13 6.08 -3.32
CA THR A 281 -14.55 6.16 -3.73
C THR A 281 -14.83 6.01 -5.23
N THR A 282 -13.82 5.86 -6.07
CA THR A 282 -14.00 5.64 -7.50
C THR A 282 -13.45 4.28 -7.89
N ALA A 283 -14.34 3.34 -8.24
CA ALA A 283 -14.04 1.98 -8.68
C ALA A 283 -13.18 1.87 -9.98
N ASN A 284 -12.50 2.94 -10.40
CA ASN A 284 -11.61 3.03 -11.58
C ASN A 284 -10.58 4.17 -11.43
N GLY A 285 -10.29 4.66 -10.21
CA GLY A 285 -9.49 5.88 -10.02
C GLY A 285 -8.03 5.68 -9.61
N GLY A 286 -7.62 4.44 -9.30
CA GLY A 286 -6.36 4.21 -8.61
C GLY A 286 -5.22 3.91 -9.55
N ASP A 287 -4.04 3.72 -8.98
CA ASP A 287 -2.83 3.42 -9.74
C ASP A 287 -2.99 2.16 -10.58
N LEU A 288 -2.57 2.25 -11.85
CA LEU A 288 -2.63 1.16 -12.82
C LEU A 288 -1.25 0.89 -13.41
N VAL A 289 -0.85 -0.37 -13.39
CA VAL A 289 0.39 -0.84 -14.03
C VAL A 289 0.21 -2.22 -14.66
N GLU A 290 0.80 -2.43 -15.83
CA GLU A 290 0.97 -3.75 -16.43
C GLU A 290 2.34 -4.33 -16.08
N LEU A 291 2.37 -5.54 -15.52
CA LEU A 291 3.60 -6.28 -15.18
C LEU A 291 3.75 -7.50 -16.09
N VAL A 292 4.78 -7.49 -16.96
CA VAL A 292 4.98 -8.51 -17.99
C VAL A 292 6.23 -9.36 -17.71
N VAL A 293 5.99 -10.62 -17.35
CA VAL A 293 7.03 -11.63 -17.10
C VAL A 293 7.71 -12.07 -18.41
N VAL A 294 9.03 -12.18 -18.38
CA VAL A 294 9.85 -12.53 -19.54
C VAL A 294 9.58 -13.95 -19.99
N GLY A 295 9.20 -14.11 -21.27
CA GLY A 295 8.98 -15.43 -21.85
C GLY A 295 7.69 -16.12 -21.39
N ALA A 296 6.85 -15.43 -20.61
CA ALA A 296 5.56 -15.96 -20.19
C ALA A 296 4.65 -16.21 -21.40
N THR A 297 4.03 -17.39 -21.44
CA THR A 297 3.16 -17.83 -22.54
C THR A 297 1.96 -18.61 -22.02
N ALA A 298 1.02 -18.95 -22.90
CA ALA A 298 -0.13 -19.78 -22.51
C ALA A 298 0.33 -21.11 -21.86
N ASN A 299 -0.26 -21.50 -20.74
CA ASN A 299 -0.08 -22.82 -20.12
C ASN A 299 1.37 -23.13 -19.69
N THR A 300 2.11 -22.12 -19.28
CA THR A 300 3.39 -22.28 -18.58
C THR A 300 3.23 -21.90 -17.11
N GLU A 301 3.88 -22.66 -16.22
CA GLU A 301 3.89 -22.46 -14.75
C GLU A 301 4.75 -21.23 -14.38
N ASP A 302 4.45 -20.08 -14.98
CA ASP A 302 5.16 -18.82 -14.73
C ASP A 302 4.62 -18.17 -13.46
N SER A 303 5.51 -17.48 -12.76
CA SER A 303 5.18 -16.76 -11.54
C SER A 303 5.64 -15.30 -11.60
N LEU A 304 4.89 -14.44 -10.93
CA LEU A 304 5.21 -13.04 -10.71
C LEU A 304 5.17 -12.76 -9.22
N SER A 305 6.15 -12.03 -8.71
CA SER A 305 6.17 -11.59 -7.31
C SER A 305 6.37 -10.07 -7.26
N PHE A 306 5.59 -9.39 -6.42
CA PHE A 306 5.75 -7.95 -6.17
C PHE A 306 5.29 -7.58 -4.76
N LYS A 307 5.75 -6.41 -4.30
CA LYS A 307 5.36 -5.82 -3.02
C LYS A 307 4.39 -4.68 -3.22
N VAL A 308 3.50 -4.49 -2.24
CA VAL A 308 2.61 -3.33 -2.15
C VAL A 308 2.82 -2.67 -0.80
N ASN A 309 3.31 -1.44 -0.82
CA ASN A 309 3.38 -0.65 0.40
C ASN A 309 1.98 -0.15 0.75
N GLY A 310 1.58 -0.39 1.99
CA GLY A 310 0.44 0.30 2.58
C GLY A 310 0.70 1.80 2.64
N ARG A 311 -0.35 2.55 3.01
CA ARG A 311 -0.27 4.00 3.16
C ARG A 311 -0.51 4.35 4.62
N ALA A 312 0.27 5.29 5.17
CA ALA A 312 0.05 5.79 6.53
C ALA A 312 -1.14 6.76 6.55
N ASP A 313 -2.01 6.71 7.58
CA ASP A 313 -3.03 7.75 7.78
C ASP A 313 -2.36 9.12 7.80
N ALA A 314 -2.91 10.06 7.04
CA ALA A 314 -2.46 11.45 7.05
C ALA A 314 -2.88 12.20 8.33
N GLY A 315 -3.07 11.48 9.45
CA GLY A 315 -3.62 11.99 10.70
C GLY A 315 -5.06 12.49 10.57
N THR A 316 -5.82 11.98 9.60
CA THR A 316 -7.18 12.44 9.32
C THR A 316 -8.23 11.71 10.13
N GLY A 317 -7.87 10.61 10.80
CA GLY A 317 -8.81 9.76 11.53
C GLY A 317 -9.86 9.13 10.61
N ASN A 318 -9.52 9.00 9.33
CA ASN A 318 -10.38 8.41 8.31
C ASN A 318 -9.73 7.09 7.86
N PRO A 319 -10.37 5.93 8.08
CA PRO A 319 -9.83 4.62 7.68
C PRO A 319 -9.72 4.43 6.15
N ALA A 320 -10.06 5.45 5.34
CA ALA A 320 -10.00 5.42 3.89
C ALA A 320 -8.60 5.77 3.31
N VAL A 321 -7.54 5.74 4.13
CA VAL A 321 -6.17 5.94 3.65
C VAL A 321 -5.58 4.58 3.25
N ASN A 322 -6.22 3.94 2.28
CA ASN A 322 -5.77 2.66 1.74
C ASN A 322 -4.93 2.91 0.50
N ALA A 323 -3.86 2.12 0.34
CA ALA A 323 -3.19 2.03 -0.95
C ALA A 323 -4.12 1.28 -1.91
N PHE A 324 -4.32 1.77 -3.13
CA PHE A 324 -5.11 1.06 -4.15
C PHE A 324 -4.32 0.84 -5.43
N TYR A 325 -4.15 -0.44 -5.78
CA TYR A 325 -3.42 -0.86 -6.96
C TYR A 325 -4.26 -1.76 -7.85
N THR A 326 -4.31 -1.43 -9.14
CA THR A 326 -4.68 -2.37 -10.19
C THR A 326 -3.43 -2.83 -10.93
N VAL A 327 -3.17 -4.13 -10.89
CA VAL A 327 -2.05 -4.75 -11.61
C VAL A 327 -2.59 -5.58 -12.76
N GLU A 328 -2.30 -5.17 -13.99
CA GLU A 328 -2.57 -5.97 -15.17
C GLU A 328 -1.47 -7.02 -15.34
N VAL A 329 -1.88 -8.29 -15.39
CA VAL A 329 -0.98 -9.44 -15.55
C VAL A 329 -1.44 -10.33 -16.68
N ASP A 330 -0.50 -10.76 -17.51
CA ASP A 330 -0.75 -11.55 -18.70
C ASP A 330 0.11 -12.83 -18.68
N ASN A 331 -0.52 -13.98 -18.90
CA ASN A 331 0.14 -15.29 -19.04
C ASN A 331 0.95 -15.79 -17.81
N VAL A 332 0.58 -15.36 -16.60
CA VAL A 332 1.22 -15.79 -15.35
C VAL A 332 0.27 -16.69 -14.55
N GLU A 333 0.72 -17.89 -14.16
CA GLU A 333 -0.06 -18.89 -13.42
C GLU A 333 -0.20 -18.57 -11.93
N THR A 334 0.89 -18.08 -11.33
CA THR A 334 0.96 -17.79 -9.89
C THR A 334 1.38 -16.35 -9.66
N VAL A 335 0.60 -15.61 -8.88
CA VAL A 335 0.94 -14.26 -8.42
C VAL A 335 1.23 -14.28 -6.93
N ASN A 336 2.39 -13.79 -6.53
CA ASN A 336 2.76 -13.60 -5.12
C ASN A 336 2.77 -12.11 -4.79
N VAL A 337 2.02 -11.74 -3.76
CA VAL A 337 1.89 -10.35 -3.30
C VAL A 337 2.35 -10.27 -1.86
N GLU A 338 3.33 -9.41 -1.58
CA GLU A 338 3.74 -9.09 -0.21
C GLU A 338 3.27 -7.68 0.14
N THR A 339 2.41 -7.56 1.15
CA THR A 339 1.92 -6.28 1.65
C THR A 339 2.85 -5.78 2.77
N VAL A 340 3.22 -4.50 2.74
CA VAL A 340 4.23 -3.94 3.66
C VAL A 340 3.67 -2.75 4.42
N ARG A 341 3.75 -2.80 5.75
CA ARG A 341 3.31 -1.72 6.64
C ARG A 341 4.32 -0.58 6.65
N VAL A 342 3.85 0.65 6.43
CA VAL A 342 4.71 1.86 6.38
C VAL A 342 4.73 2.67 7.68
N ALA A 343 3.80 2.43 8.62
CA ALA A 343 3.76 3.09 9.92
C ALA A 343 3.13 2.18 10.99
N GLU A 344 3.60 2.27 12.25
CA GLU A 344 3.18 1.37 13.34
C GLU A 344 1.77 1.66 13.91
N ASP A 345 1.22 2.86 13.72
CA ASP A 345 0.17 3.39 14.61
C ASP A 345 -1.28 3.33 14.08
N ASP A 346 -1.54 2.91 12.83
CA ASP A 346 -2.90 2.86 12.28
C ASP A 346 -3.18 1.53 11.53
N PHE A 347 -4.39 0.98 11.70
CA PHE A 347 -4.91 -0.11 10.87
C PHE A 347 -5.13 0.45 9.46
N ASN A 348 -4.12 0.28 8.61
CA ASN A 348 -4.18 0.65 7.21
C ASN A 348 -4.53 -0.61 6.40
N VAL A 349 -5.05 -0.45 5.18
CA VAL A 349 -5.31 -1.58 4.27
C VAL A 349 -4.63 -1.35 2.91
N ALA A 350 -4.09 -2.41 2.32
CA ALA A 350 -3.65 -2.46 0.94
C ALA A 350 -4.74 -3.12 0.08
N ASN A 351 -5.34 -2.36 -0.83
CA ASN A 351 -6.29 -2.87 -1.81
C ASN A 351 -5.52 -3.31 -3.05
N VAL A 352 -5.60 -4.61 -3.36
CA VAL A 352 -4.91 -5.22 -4.50
C VAL A 352 -5.95 -5.79 -5.45
N ALA A 353 -6.10 -5.14 -6.60
CA ALA A 353 -6.89 -5.64 -7.72
C ALA A 353 -5.96 -6.22 -8.79
N LEU A 354 -6.26 -7.42 -9.26
CA LEU A 354 -5.60 -8.00 -10.43
C LEU A 354 -6.53 -7.89 -11.63
N ALA A 355 -6.08 -7.21 -12.67
CA ALA A 355 -6.74 -7.19 -13.96
C ALA A 355 -6.07 -8.20 -14.89
N GLN A 356 -6.86 -8.88 -15.71
CA GLN A 356 -6.32 -9.69 -16.80
C GLN A 356 -6.40 -8.90 -18.10
N GLY A 357 -5.37 -9.00 -18.93
CA GLY A 357 -5.37 -8.29 -20.20
C GLY A 357 -6.45 -8.77 -21.17
N THR A 358 -6.72 -7.96 -22.18
CA THR A 358 -7.84 -8.18 -23.13
C THR A 358 -7.60 -9.31 -24.16
N GLY A 359 -6.69 -10.24 -23.88
CA GLY A 359 -6.26 -11.34 -24.74
C GLY A 359 -6.96 -12.68 -24.47
N ALA A 360 -6.82 -13.65 -25.38
CA ALA A 360 -7.40 -15.00 -25.26
C ALA A 360 -6.62 -15.93 -24.31
N ASN A 361 -5.74 -15.38 -23.48
CA ASN A 361 -4.66 -16.08 -22.80
C ASN A 361 -4.60 -15.61 -21.33
N LEU A 362 -5.65 -15.99 -20.60
CA LEU A 362 -5.89 -15.68 -19.20
C LEU A 362 -5.21 -16.76 -18.36
N ALA A 363 -4.37 -16.39 -17.40
CA ALA A 363 -3.60 -17.42 -16.70
C ALA A 363 -3.48 -17.25 -15.20
N VAL A 364 -4.10 -16.29 -14.50
CA VAL A 364 -4.00 -16.32 -13.02
C VAL A 364 -4.83 -17.48 -12.47
N GLU A 365 -4.17 -18.48 -11.89
CA GLU A 365 -4.81 -19.61 -11.23
C GLU A 365 -4.59 -19.59 -9.71
N ASN A 366 -3.43 -19.12 -9.26
CA ASN A 366 -3.07 -19.10 -7.85
C ASN A 366 -2.61 -17.69 -7.44
N VAL A 367 -3.12 -17.20 -6.31
CA VAL A 367 -2.69 -15.94 -5.70
C VAL A 367 -2.25 -16.22 -4.27
N ASN A 368 -0.99 -15.92 -3.95
CA ASN A 368 -0.44 -16.03 -2.60
C ASN A 368 -0.21 -14.63 -2.05
N ILE A 369 -0.74 -14.35 -0.86
CA ILE A 369 -0.65 -13.05 -0.21
C ILE A 369 0.03 -13.22 1.15
N THR A 370 1.11 -12.46 1.38
CA THR A 370 1.80 -12.40 2.66
C THR A 370 1.96 -10.95 3.11
N GLY A 371 2.43 -10.74 4.34
CA GLY A 371 2.83 -9.42 4.80
C GLY A 371 2.38 -9.08 6.20
N ASP A 372 2.69 -7.86 6.63
CA ASP A 372 2.32 -7.29 7.92
C ASP A 372 1.27 -6.18 7.80
N GLN A 373 0.69 -6.00 6.62
CA GLN A 373 -0.30 -4.99 6.31
C GLN A 373 -1.62 -5.67 5.95
N ALA A 374 -2.77 -5.12 6.40
CA ALA A 374 -4.05 -5.73 6.09
C ALA A 374 -4.32 -5.64 4.58
N VAL A 375 -5.05 -6.60 4.01
CA VAL A 375 -5.24 -6.71 2.56
C VAL A 375 -6.71 -6.83 2.19
N VAL A 376 -7.11 -6.18 1.10
CA VAL A 376 -8.36 -6.45 0.39
C VAL A 376 -8.01 -6.95 -1.01
N PHE A 377 -8.49 -8.13 -1.35
CA PHE A 377 -8.29 -8.77 -2.65
C PHE A 377 -9.63 -9.20 -3.26
N ASP A 378 -9.94 -8.67 -4.44
CA ASP A 378 -11.12 -9.06 -5.23
C ASP A 378 -10.70 -9.87 -6.46
N GLY A 379 -10.90 -11.19 -6.38
CA GLY A 379 -10.66 -12.14 -7.45
C GLY A 379 -11.91 -12.52 -8.25
N SER A 380 -13.09 -11.94 -7.96
CA SER A 380 -14.37 -12.32 -8.58
C SER A 380 -14.40 -12.20 -10.10
N THR A 381 -13.56 -11.33 -10.67
CA THR A 381 -13.46 -11.13 -12.12
C THR A 381 -12.46 -12.08 -12.79
N ILE A 382 -11.71 -12.87 -12.01
CA ILE A 382 -10.67 -13.80 -12.47
C ILE A 382 -11.27 -15.19 -12.66
N THR A 383 -11.89 -15.42 -13.83
CA THR A 383 -12.58 -16.70 -14.14
C THR A 383 -11.69 -17.96 -14.17
N THR A 384 -10.37 -17.81 -14.10
CA THR A 384 -9.39 -18.90 -14.08
C THR A 384 -8.85 -19.20 -12.69
N LEU A 385 -9.21 -18.39 -11.69
CA LEU A 385 -8.72 -18.50 -10.33
C LEU A 385 -9.14 -19.84 -9.73
N LYS A 386 -8.17 -20.57 -9.17
CA LYS A 386 -8.36 -21.84 -8.47
C LYS A 386 -8.10 -21.71 -6.98
N ALA A 387 -7.13 -20.88 -6.59
CA ALA A 387 -6.75 -20.74 -5.19
C ALA A 387 -6.31 -19.31 -4.83
N VAL A 388 -6.68 -18.88 -3.63
CA VAL A 388 -6.14 -17.72 -2.92
C VAL A 388 -5.62 -18.18 -1.56
N ASP A 389 -4.36 -17.90 -1.25
CA ASP A 389 -3.72 -18.23 0.03
C ASP A 389 -3.24 -16.95 0.71
N ALA A 390 -3.93 -16.53 1.77
CA ALA A 390 -3.58 -15.40 2.62
C ALA A 390 -3.00 -15.83 3.98
N SER A 391 -2.61 -17.09 4.15
CA SER A 391 -2.09 -17.63 5.41
C SER A 391 -0.80 -16.95 5.90
N GLY A 392 -0.11 -16.23 5.02
CA GLY A 392 1.08 -15.45 5.33
C GLY A 392 0.82 -14.01 5.79
N VAL A 393 -0.44 -13.58 5.88
CA VAL A 393 -0.81 -12.24 6.36
C VAL A 393 -0.79 -12.21 7.89
N THR A 394 -0.15 -11.20 8.47
CA THR A 394 0.08 -11.05 9.91
C THR A 394 -0.40 -9.70 10.46
N ALA A 395 -1.22 -8.99 9.68
CA ALA A 395 -1.82 -7.74 10.10
C ALA A 395 -2.70 -7.95 11.34
N ALA A 396 -2.60 -7.07 12.32
CA ALA A 396 -3.48 -7.13 13.49
C ALA A 396 -4.92 -6.87 13.04
N SER A 397 -5.89 -7.58 13.64
CA SER A 397 -7.31 -7.47 13.31
C SER A 397 -8.14 -7.09 14.55
N ASP A 398 -9.30 -6.46 14.31
CA ASP A 398 -10.36 -6.22 15.29
C ASP A 398 -11.71 -6.35 14.59
N ARG A 399 -12.20 -7.60 14.49
CA ARG A 399 -13.47 -7.95 13.85
C ARG A 399 -14.65 -7.10 14.36
N ASP A 400 -14.70 -6.81 15.65
CA ASP A 400 -15.82 -6.07 16.25
C ASP A 400 -15.86 -4.60 15.78
N ASN A 401 -14.73 -4.08 15.28
CA ASN A 401 -14.63 -2.78 14.61
C ASN A 401 -14.66 -2.87 13.07
N GLY A 402 -14.80 -4.09 12.51
CA GLY A 402 -14.74 -4.33 11.06
C GLY A 402 -13.34 -4.26 10.47
N GLU A 403 -12.30 -4.48 11.29
CA GLU A 403 -10.89 -4.47 10.89
C GLU A 403 -10.42 -5.92 10.70
N PHE A 404 -10.23 -6.35 9.44
CA PHE A 404 -9.85 -7.73 9.10
C PHE A 404 -8.42 -7.81 8.56
N ALA A 405 -7.68 -8.86 8.92
CA ALA A 405 -6.33 -9.06 8.39
C ALA A 405 -6.36 -9.29 6.87
N ALA A 406 -7.24 -10.17 6.39
CA ALA A 406 -7.54 -10.33 4.98
C ALA A 406 -9.04 -10.18 4.70
N THR A 407 -9.37 -9.44 3.65
CA THR A 407 -10.69 -9.42 3.01
C THR A 407 -10.55 -10.01 1.61
N ILE A 408 -11.18 -11.14 1.35
CA ILE A 408 -11.00 -11.92 0.11
C ILE A 408 -12.35 -12.14 -0.56
N THR A 409 -12.45 -11.83 -1.85
CA THR A 409 -13.65 -12.11 -2.66
C THR A 409 -13.32 -13.05 -3.81
N VAL A 410 -14.04 -14.18 -3.89
CA VAL A 410 -13.92 -15.18 -4.95
C VAL A 410 -15.30 -15.68 -5.40
N ASP A 411 -15.37 -16.32 -6.57
CA ASP A 411 -16.56 -17.06 -7.02
C ASP A 411 -16.42 -18.55 -6.65
N ASP A 412 -15.85 -19.36 -7.54
CA ASP A 412 -15.58 -20.79 -7.34
C ASP A 412 -14.06 -21.04 -7.23
N ALA A 413 -13.47 -20.79 -6.05
CA ALA A 413 -12.05 -21.00 -5.78
C ALA A 413 -11.80 -21.50 -4.34
N THR A 414 -10.66 -22.16 -4.14
CA THR A 414 -10.17 -22.48 -2.80
C THR A 414 -9.62 -21.23 -2.13
N VAL A 415 -9.98 -20.98 -0.86
CA VAL A 415 -9.43 -19.89 -0.06
C VAL A 415 -8.81 -20.43 1.21
N THR A 416 -7.59 -20.00 1.51
CA THR A 416 -6.96 -20.15 2.83
C THR A 416 -6.79 -18.77 3.45
N GLY A 417 -7.45 -18.50 4.57
CA GLY A 417 -7.31 -17.27 5.33
C GLY A 417 -6.02 -17.22 6.14
N SER A 418 -5.85 -16.12 6.86
CA SER A 418 -4.77 -15.79 7.77
C SER A 418 -4.91 -16.48 9.14
N ALA A 419 -4.05 -16.13 10.08
CA ALA A 419 -4.17 -16.57 11.47
C ALA A 419 -4.98 -15.59 12.34
N GLU A 420 -5.36 -14.44 11.78
CA GLU A 420 -6.09 -13.35 12.39
C GLU A 420 -7.53 -13.34 11.84
N ALA A 421 -8.41 -12.45 12.31
CA ALA A 421 -9.79 -12.43 11.82
C ALA A 421 -9.86 -12.00 10.34
N ASP A 422 -10.53 -12.81 9.52
CA ASP A 422 -10.72 -12.56 8.09
C ASP A 422 -12.17 -12.34 7.68
N ALA A 423 -12.37 -11.71 6.52
CA ALA A 423 -13.65 -11.62 5.84
C ALA A 423 -13.56 -12.28 4.46
N ILE A 424 -14.31 -13.36 4.22
CA ILE A 424 -14.22 -14.14 2.99
C ILE A 424 -15.59 -14.20 2.30
N PHE A 425 -15.66 -13.67 1.08
CA PHE A 425 -16.81 -13.71 0.18
C PHE A 425 -16.61 -14.80 -0.86
N PHE A 426 -17.56 -15.70 -0.98
CA PHE A 426 -17.42 -16.87 -1.84
C PHE A 426 -18.72 -17.31 -2.47
N GLY A 427 -18.65 -17.87 -3.68
CA GLY A 427 -19.77 -18.45 -4.39
C GLY A 427 -19.90 -19.97 -4.20
N ALA A 428 -20.90 -20.55 -4.86
CA ALA A 428 -21.11 -21.99 -4.87
C ALA A 428 -19.91 -22.72 -5.54
N GLY A 429 -19.40 -23.76 -4.89
CA GLY A 429 -18.25 -24.55 -5.36
C GLY A 429 -16.93 -24.24 -4.65
N ALA A 430 -16.84 -23.06 -4.00
CA ALA A 430 -15.67 -22.66 -3.24
C ALA A 430 -15.35 -23.62 -2.07
N GLU A 431 -14.06 -23.76 -1.76
CA GLU A 431 -13.56 -24.51 -0.61
C GLU A 431 -12.78 -23.57 0.32
N ILE A 432 -13.27 -23.35 1.53
CA ILE A 432 -12.78 -22.32 2.45
C ILE A 432 -12.12 -22.98 3.66
N THR A 433 -10.92 -22.52 3.97
CA THR A 433 -10.23 -22.73 5.26
C THR A 433 -9.96 -21.35 5.81
N SER A 434 -10.75 -20.89 6.79
CA SER A 434 -10.74 -19.49 7.19
C SER A 434 -9.58 -19.14 8.12
N GLY A 435 -9.08 -20.09 8.92
CA GLY A 435 -7.95 -19.87 9.80
C GLY A 435 -8.24 -20.14 11.28
N GLU A 436 -7.41 -19.56 12.16
CA GLU A 436 -7.62 -19.63 13.62
C GLU A 436 -8.40 -18.42 14.18
N GLY A 437 -8.56 -17.36 13.37
CA GLY A 437 -9.21 -16.12 13.76
C GLY A 437 -10.72 -16.26 13.98
N ASP A 438 -11.34 -15.22 14.53
CA ASP A 438 -12.81 -15.13 14.58
C ASP A 438 -13.30 -14.65 13.21
N ASP A 439 -13.60 -15.56 12.29
CA ASP A 439 -13.76 -15.22 10.87
C ASP A 439 -15.20 -14.84 10.48
N VAL A 440 -15.35 -14.08 9.39
CA VAL A 440 -16.63 -13.73 8.80
C VAL A 440 -16.71 -14.29 7.37
N LEU A 441 -17.56 -15.30 7.20
CA LEU A 441 -17.76 -16.06 5.98
C LEU A 441 -19.08 -15.63 5.33
N ILE A 442 -19.02 -15.09 4.11
CA ILE A 442 -20.17 -14.51 3.42
C ILE A 442 -20.40 -15.27 2.13
N ALA A 443 -21.45 -16.08 2.13
CA ALA A 443 -21.82 -16.90 0.99
C ALA A 443 -22.71 -16.13 0.02
N ASP A 444 -22.34 -16.09 -1.26
CA ASP A 444 -23.27 -15.84 -2.35
C ASP A 444 -24.10 -17.11 -2.55
N ASP A 445 -25.41 -17.01 -2.28
CA ASP A 445 -26.33 -18.13 -2.31
C ASP A 445 -26.82 -18.49 -3.73
N ALA A 446 -26.34 -17.77 -4.75
CA ALA A 446 -26.63 -18.06 -6.13
C ALA A 446 -26.06 -19.42 -6.59
N ASN A 447 -26.78 -20.07 -7.50
CA ASN A 447 -26.35 -21.27 -8.22
C ASN A 447 -26.09 -22.53 -7.38
N ASN A 448 -26.56 -22.58 -6.12
CA ASN A 448 -26.52 -23.80 -5.32
C ASN A 448 -27.32 -24.94 -5.97
N THR A 449 -26.71 -26.12 -6.02
CA THR A 449 -27.35 -27.38 -6.44
C THR A 449 -27.10 -28.45 -5.39
N ASN A 450 -27.71 -29.63 -5.54
CA ASN A 450 -27.38 -30.79 -4.72
C ASN A 450 -25.99 -31.39 -4.99
N GLN A 451 -25.19 -30.81 -5.90
CA GLN A 451 -23.84 -31.25 -6.23
C GLN A 451 -22.80 -30.11 -6.24
N THR A 452 -23.26 -28.86 -6.35
CA THR A 452 -22.42 -27.65 -6.36
C THR A 452 -22.88 -26.75 -5.22
N PHE A 453 -22.04 -26.64 -4.21
CA PHE A 453 -22.23 -25.83 -3.01
C PHE A 453 -20.85 -25.55 -2.42
N ALA A 454 -20.74 -24.51 -1.59
CA ALA A 454 -19.47 -24.21 -0.94
C ALA A 454 -19.20 -25.17 0.23
N THR A 455 -17.91 -25.42 0.50
CA THR A 455 -17.43 -26.22 1.62
C THR A 455 -16.55 -25.37 2.53
N VAL A 456 -16.82 -25.38 3.82
CA VAL A 456 -15.96 -24.78 4.86
C VAL A 456 -15.31 -25.90 5.66
N THR A 457 -13.99 -25.86 5.82
CA THR A 457 -13.23 -27.00 6.35
C THR A 457 -12.95 -26.93 7.86
N ASP A 458 -13.01 -25.74 8.45
CA ASP A 458 -12.57 -25.45 9.81
C ASP A 458 -13.56 -24.63 10.65
N PHE A 459 -14.80 -24.45 10.18
CA PHE A 459 -15.84 -23.67 10.88
C PHE A 459 -15.97 -24.04 12.37
N ALA A 460 -15.78 -23.04 13.23
CA ALA A 460 -15.68 -23.18 14.68
C ALA A 460 -16.39 -22.05 15.43
N ALA A 461 -16.43 -22.16 16.76
CA ALA A 461 -17.01 -21.12 17.60
C ALA A 461 -16.09 -19.89 17.60
N GLY A 462 -16.65 -18.73 17.25
CA GLY A 462 -15.89 -17.53 16.92
C GLY A 462 -16.27 -17.05 15.53
N ASP A 463 -16.49 -17.99 14.61
CA ASP A 463 -16.82 -17.71 13.22
C ASP A 463 -18.29 -17.29 13.04
N THR A 464 -18.50 -16.44 12.06
CA THR A 464 -19.79 -15.96 11.59
C THR A 464 -20.00 -16.42 10.15
N LEU A 465 -21.15 -17.02 9.86
CA LEU A 465 -21.56 -17.39 8.51
C LEU A 465 -22.80 -16.59 8.09
N VAL A 466 -22.70 -15.86 6.99
CA VAL A 466 -23.76 -15.04 6.40
C VAL A 466 -24.28 -15.74 5.15
N LEU A 467 -25.59 -15.98 5.10
CA LEU A 467 -26.22 -16.92 4.16
C LEU A 467 -27.17 -16.27 3.14
N ASN A 468 -27.32 -14.95 3.13
CA ASN A 468 -28.28 -14.27 2.25
C ASN A 468 -27.89 -12.79 2.06
N ASP A 469 -26.65 -12.55 1.59
CA ASP A 469 -26.25 -11.19 1.28
C ASP A 469 -26.75 -10.81 -0.12
N ALA A 470 -27.76 -9.93 -0.16
CA ALA A 470 -28.24 -9.34 -1.40
C ALA A 470 -27.41 -8.11 -1.82
N ASP A 471 -26.48 -7.66 -0.98
CA ASP A 471 -25.62 -6.50 -1.20
C ASP A 471 -24.20 -6.97 -1.59
N THR A 472 -23.66 -6.43 -2.68
CA THR A 472 -22.33 -6.81 -3.19
C THR A 472 -21.20 -6.09 -2.44
N ASN A 473 -21.44 -5.62 -1.22
CA ASN A 473 -20.72 -4.49 -0.65
C ASN A 473 -20.08 -4.73 0.72
N GLY A 474 -19.89 -6.01 1.08
CA GLY A 474 -18.81 -6.35 1.99
C GLY A 474 -19.13 -6.31 3.48
N SER A 475 -20.38 -6.14 3.86
CA SER A 475 -20.78 -5.92 5.26
C SER A 475 -22.07 -6.65 5.56
N VAL A 476 -22.14 -7.27 6.75
CA VAL A 476 -23.39 -7.80 7.30
C VAL A 476 -24.43 -6.68 7.29
N SER A 477 -25.37 -6.80 6.37
CA SER A 477 -26.38 -5.81 6.07
C SER A 477 -27.65 -6.09 6.86
N THR A 478 -28.44 -5.03 7.09
CA THR A 478 -29.74 -5.20 7.73
C THR A 478 -30.64 -6.08 6.86
N GLY A 479 -31.09 -7.21 7.40
CA GLY A 479 -31.86 -8.22 6.67
C GLY A 479 -31.10 -9.50 6.37
N ASP A 480 -29.78 -9.53 6.59
CA ASP A 480 -28.97 -10.72 6.31
C ASP A 480 -29.25 -11.83 7.30
N LEU A 481 -29.23 -13.06 6.80
CA LEU A 481 -29.39 -14.26 7.62
C LEU A 481 -28.02 -14.72 8.11
N VAL A 482 -27.80 -14.60 9.42
CA VAL A 482 -26.49 -14.80 10.06
C VAL A 482 -26.55 -15.99 10.99
N VAL A 483 -25.56 -16.88 10.89
CA VAL A 483 -25.29 -17.99 11.81
C VAL A 483 -24.01 -17.69 12.58
N ASP A 484 -24.10 -17.71 13.90
CA ASP A 484 -22.98 -17.50 14.82
C ASP A 484 -23.37 -18.14 16.16
N THR A 485 -22.43 -18.23 17.08
CA THR A 485 -22.68 -18.53 18.49
C THR A 485 -23.81 -17.68 19.06
N ALA A 486 -24.70 -18.31 19.81
CA ALA A 486 -25.87 -17.63 20.39
C ALA A 486 -25.50 -16.47 21.34
N ALA A 487 -24.29 -16.53 21.91
CA ALA A 487 -23.76 -15.48 22.77
C ALA A 487 -23.43 -14.19 22.00
N THR A 488 -22.88 -14.30 20.78
CA THR A 488 -22.55 -13.14 19.93
C THR A 488 -23.80 -12.50 19.35
N LEU A 489 -24.74 -13.30 18.82
CA LEU A 489 -26.01 -12.77 18.28
C LEU A 489 -26.92 -12.13 19.34
N GLY A 490 -26.78 -12.54 20.60
CA GLY A 490 -27.51 -11.97 21.73
C GLY A 490 -29.00 -12.32 21.76
N ALA A 491 -29.78 -11.49 22.44
CA ALA A 491 -31.19 -11.78 22.72
C ALA A 491 -32.07 -11.59 21.48
N GLY A 492 -32.64 -12.68 20.97
CA GLY A 492 -33.51 -12.66 19.80
C GLY A 492 -33.10 -13.66 18.71
N SER A 493 -31.93 -14.29 18.86
CA SER A 493 -31.51 -15.40 18.01
C SER A 493 -32.35 -16.67 18.24
N THR A 494 -32.42 -17.51 17.21
CA THR A 494 -33.14 -18.78 17.21
C THR A 494 -32.14 -19.92 17.05
N ALA A 495 -32.30 -21.00 17.82
CA ALA A 495 -31.43 -22.16 17.69
C ALA A 495 -31.61 -22.81 16.30
N LEU A 496 -30.53 -23.36 15.76
CA LEU A 496 -30.57 -24.16 14.53
C LEU A 496 -31.38 -25.44 14.76
N GLU A 497 -32.26 -25.80 13.83
CA GLU A 497 -33.06 -27.03 13.91
C GLU A 497 -32.43 -28.15 13.07
N GLU A 498 -32.32 -29.35 13.65
CA GLU A 498 -31.84 -30.54 12.93
C GLU A 498 -32.94 -31.07 11.99
N ILE A 499 -32.67 -31.09 10.70
CA ILE A 499 -33.54 -31.67 9.67
C ILE A 499 -33.41 -33.19 9.72
N THR A 500 -34.50 -33.86 10.07
CA THR A 500 -34.54 -35.32 10.21
C THR A 500 -35.39 -35.97 9.13
N VAL A 501 -34.79 -36.93 8.40
CA VAL A 501 -35.49 -37.67 7.35
C VAL A 501 -35.98 -39.02 7.88
N SER A 502 -37.26 -39.32 7.63
CA SER A 502 -37.85 -40.62 7.92
C SER A 502 -38.04 -41.45 6.65
N VAL A 503 -37.18 -42.45 6.42
CA VAL A 503 -37.32 -43.42 5.32
C VAL A 503 -38.02 -44.72 5.75
N ALA A 504 -38.54 -45.48 4.79
CA ALA A 504 -39.21 -46.74 5.06
C ALA A 504 -38.24 -47.78 5.70
N PRO A 505 -38.75 -48.72 6.52
CA PRO A 505 -37.90 -49.74 7.12
C PRO A 505 -37.10 -50.54 6.08
N GLY A 506 -35.77 -50.47 6.16
CA GLY A 506 -34.85 -51.15 5.24
C GLY A 506 -34.33 -50.28 4.10
N GLU A 507 -34.74 -49.01 4.03
CA GLU A 507 -34.16 -47.99 3.16
C GLU A 507 -33.16 -47.12 3.92
N THR A 508 -32.27 -46.47 3.19
CA THR A 508 -31.29 -45.51 3.73
C THR A 508 -31.63 -44.14 3.16
N ALA A 509 -31.70 -43.12 4.02
CA ALA A 509 -31.87 -41.74 3.58
C ALA A 509 -30.74 -41.35 2.63
N LYS A 510 -31.08 -40.63 1.57
CA LYS A 510 -30.16 -40.05 0.59
C LYS A 510 -30.02 -38.56 0.87
N PHE A 511 -28.96 -37.95 0.36
CA PHE A 511 -28.72 -36.52 0.46
C PHE A 511 -29.93 -35.68 0.01
N GLY A 512 -30.48 -36.00 -1.17
CA GLY A 512 -31.68 -35.31 -1.69
C GLY A 512 -32.94 -35.47 -0.81
N ASP A 513 -33.05 -36.52 0.01
CA ASP A 513 -34.19 -36.65 0.92
C ASP A 513 -34.13 -35.59 2.04
N TYR A 514 -32.93 -35.17 2.46
CA TYR A 514 -32.75 -34.08 3.43
C TYR A 514 -33.05 -32.72 2.82
N LEU A 515 -32.61 -32.47 1.59
CA LEU A 515 -32.92 -31.23 0.87
C LEU A 515 -34.42 -31.11 0.57
N GLU A 516 -35.07 -32.21 0.17
CA GLU A 516 -36.53 -32.25 -0.02
C GLU A 516 -37.27 -32.02 1.30
N GLN A 517 -36.76 -32.54 2.42
CA GLN A 517 -37.36 -32.30 3.74
C GLN A 517 -37.15 -30.84 4.19
N ALA A 518 -35.98 -30.26 3.98
CA ALA A 518 -35.66 -28.89 4.38
C ALA A 518 -36.46 -27.86 3.59
N PHE A 519 -36.42 -27.92 2.25
CA PHE A 519 -37.00 -26.92 1.36
C PHE A 519 -38.38 -27.30 0.84
N GLY A 520 -38.62 -28.59 0.65
CA GLY A 520 -39.81 -29.12 -0.02
C GLY A 520 -39.53 -29.49 -1.47
N ALA A 521 -40.31 -30.43 -1.98
CA ALA A 521 -40.14 -31.02 -3.31
C ALA A 521 -40.39 -30.05 -4.49
N ASN A 522 -40.92 -28.86 -4.21
CA ASN A 522 -41.20 -27.78 -5.16
C ASN A 522 -41.73 -26.56 -4.40
N ILE A 523 -41.80 -25.40 -5.09
CA ILE A 523 -42.31 -24.12 -4.57
C ILE A 523 -43.77 -24.16 -4.05
N THR A 524 -44.51 -25.27 -4.21
CA THR A 524 -45.89 -25.43 -3.73
C THR A 524 -46.05 -26.43 -2.59
N THR A 525 -44.99 -27.17 -2.25
CA THR A 525 -44.97 -28.13 -1.15
C THR A 525 -43.94 -27.65 -0.15
N ALA A 526 -44.37 -27.06 0.97
CA ALA A 526 -43.44 -26.55 1.97
C ALA A 526 -42.62 -27.69 2.61
N GLY A 527 -41.32 -27.47 2.75
CA GLY A 527 -40.44 -28.23 3.63
C GLY A 527 -40.58 -27.80 5.09
N ASP A 528 -39.62 -28.22 5.91
CA ASP A 528 -39.55 -27.92 7.34
C ASP A 528 -39.10 -26.48 7.62
N LEU A 529 -38.29 -25.87 6.75
CA LEU A 529 -37.81 -24.50 6.91
C LEU A 529 -38.80 -23.49 6.32
N ALA A 530 -39.30 -22.58 7.15
CA ALA A 530 -40.02 -21.39 6.68
C ALA A 530 -39.06 -20.32 6.15
N ALA A 531 -39.61 -19.32 5.46
CA ALA A 531 -38.84 -18.19 4.94
C ALA A 531 -38.06 -17.47 6.06
N GLY A 532 -36.75 -17.31 5.86
CA GLY A 532 -35.82 -16.71 6.83
C GLY A 532 -35.36 -17.66 7.95
N GLU A 533 -35.61 -18.96 7.84
CA GLU A 533 -35.15 -19.96 8.81
C GLU A 533 -33.92 -20.72 8.32
N VAL A 534 -33.06 -21.08 9.27
CA VAL A 534 -31.85 -21.90 9.06
C VAL A 534 -31.98 -23.20 9.83
N GLY A 535 -31.65 -24.31 9.16
CA GLY A 535 -31.51 -25.62 9.76
C GLY A 535 -30.18 -26.27 9.40
N TYR A 536 -29.98 -27.48 9.91
CA TYR A 536 -28.80 -28.28 9.59
C TYR A 536 -29.10 -29.77 9.52
N PHE A 537 -28.24 -30.56 8.90
CA PHE A 537 -28.27 -32.02 8.98
C PHE A 537 -26.88 -32.64 8.83
N GLU A 538 -26.71 -33.87 9.28
CA GLU A 538 -25.49 -34.65 9.04
C GLU A 538 -25.71 -35.69 7.94
N PHE A 539 -24.81 -35.73 6.96
CA PHE A 539 -24.81 -36.76 5.93
C PHE A 539 -23.38 -37.21 5.59
N ALA A 540 -23.19 -38.52 5.48
CA ALA A 540 -21.90 -39.13 5.13
C ALA A 540 -20.69 -38.73 6.01
N GLY A 541 -20.92 -38.16 7.20
CA GLY A 541 -19.87 -37.75 8.14
C GLY A 541 -19.56 -36.25 8.12
N ASN A 542 -20.26 -35.47 7.28
CA ASN A 542 -20.17 -34.01 7.21
C ASN A 542 -21.47 -33.36 7.68
N THR A 543 -21.38 -32.10 8.10
CA THR A 543 -22.51 -31.30 8.56
C THR A 543 -22.91 -30.35 7.44
N TYR A 544 -24.20 -30.14 7.23
CA TYR A 544 -24.70 -29.25 6.18
C TYR A 544 -25.60 -28.20 6.81
N ILE A 545 -25.32 -26.93 6.55
CA ILE A 545 -26.20 -25.81 6.90
C ILE A 545 -27.09 -25.52 5.70
N VAL A 546 -28.39 -25.39 5.95
CA VAL A 546 -29.38 -25.06 4.93
C VAL A 546 -30.22 -23.88 5.39
N ALA A 547 -30.41 -22.92 4.51
CA ALA A 547 -31.22 -21.73 4.80
C ALA A 547 -32.27 -21.48 3.73
N ASN A 548 -33.49 -21.14 4.15
CA ASN A 548 -34.55 -20.71 3.26
C ASN A 548 -34.50 -19.17 3.16
N ASN A 549 -33.92 -18.68 2.06
CA ASN A 549 -33.61 -17.26 1.86
C ASN A 549 -34.75 -16.48 1.19
N ALA A 550 -35.90 -17.11 0.98
CA ALA A 550 -37.00 -16.48 0.27
C ALA A 550 -37.55 -15.23 0.98
N ALA A 551 -37.71 -14.14 0.22
CA ALA A 551 -38.16 -12.85 0.73
C ALA A 551 -39.68 -12.76 1.07
N THR A 552 -40.47 -13.79 0.74
CA THR A 552 -41.92 -13.86 0.99
C THR A 552 -42.35 -15.30 1.28
N ASP A 553 -43.63 -15.60 1.54
CA ASP A 553 -44.16 -16.96 1.74
C ASP A 553 -43.94 -17.96 0.56
N VAL A 554 -43.14 -17.59 -0.46
CA VAL A 554 -42.64 -18.52 -1.47
C VAL A 554 -41.57 -19.35 -0.80
N ALA A 555 -41.76 -20.68 -0.72
CA ALA A 555 -40.75 -21.54 -0.12
C ALA A 555 -39.58 -21.71 -1.09
N ALA A 556 -38.34 -21.66 -0.56
CA ALA A 556 -37.20 -22.27 -1.21
C ALA A 556 -37.57 -23.69 -1.67
N ALA A 557 -37.04 -24.14 -2.79
CA ALA A 557 -37.47 -25.41 -3.37
C ALA A 557 -36.31 -26.24 -3.88
N TYR A 558 -36.41 -27.54 -3.65
CA TYR A 558 -35.56 -28.55 -4.24
C TYR A 558 -36.36 -29.33 -5.29
N ASP A 559 -36.20 -28.99 -6.57
CA ASP A 559 -36.83 -29.75 -7.66
C ASP A 559 -35.99 -30.98 -7.96
N SER A 560 -36.32 -32.11 -7.32
CA SER A 560 -35.64 -33.39 -7.55
C SER A 560 -35.82 -33.82 -9.01
N SER A 561 -34.91 -33.42 -9.89
CA SER A 561 -34.92 -33.88 -11.27
C SER A 561 -34.55 -35.36 -11.28
N ALA A 562 -35.20 -36.15 -12.13
CA ALA A 562 -34.85 -37.57 -12.30
C ALA A 562 -33.42 -37.77 -12.88
N THR A 563 -32.65 -36.69 -13.09
CA THR A 563 -31.43 -36.62 -13.90
C THR A 563 -30.14 -36.26 -13.14
N GLY A 564 -30.13 -36.26 -11.81
CA GLY A 564 -28.89 -36.25 -11.01
C GLY A 564 -28.61 -34.92 -10.33
N GLU A 565 -28.46 -33.84 -11.11
CA GLU A 565 -28.31 -32.47 -10.59
C GLU A 565 -29.67 -31.79 -10.46
N SER A 566 -29.84 -31.01 -9.40
CA SER A 566 -31.09 -30.33 -9.07
C SER A 566 -30.79 -29.04 -8.33
N ASP A 567 -31.30 -27.94 -8.87
CA ASP A 567 -31.11 -26.59 -8.35
C ASP A 567 -31.83 -26.42 -7.00
N ILE A 568 -31.24 -25.63 -6.12
CA ILE A 568 -31.86 -25.13 -4.89
C ILE A 568 -32.28 -23.69 -5.19
N THR A 569 -33.57 -23.46 -5.37
CA THR A 569 -34.09 -22.13 -5.67
C THR A 569 -34.36 -21.36 -4.38
N GLU A 570 -33.84 -20.14 -4.27
CA GLU A 570 -34.07 -19.23 -3.11
C GLU A 570 -33.62 -19.83 -1.76
N GLY A 571 -32.61 -20.70 -1.75
CA GLY A 571 -32.04 -21.27 -0.53
C GLY A 571 -30.53 -21.48 -0.62
N ALA A 572 -29.86 -21.39 0.53
CA ALA A 572 -28.43 -21.66 0.67
C ALA A 572 -28.17 -23.09 1.14
N LEU A 573 -27.06 -23.66 0.69
CA LEU A 573 -26.52 -24.94 1.14
C LEU A 573 -25.01 -24.79 1.32
N ILE A 574 -24.52 -25.04 2.54
CA ILE A 574 -23.09 -24.99 2.87
C ILE A 574 -22.70 -26.30 3.53
N GLU A 575 -21.64 -26.94 3.04
CA GLU A 575 -21.03 -28.09 3.69
C GLU A 575 -19.99 -27.62 4.72
N LEU A 576 -20.05 -28.18 5.92
CA LEU A 576 -18.99 -28.09 6.92
C LEU A 576 -18.29 -29.45 7.01
N THR A 577 -16.97 -29.46 6.84
CA THR A 577 -16.19 -30.70 6.86
C THR A 577 -16.24 -31.35 8.23
N GLY A 578 -16.67 -32.60 8.28
CA GLY A 578 -16.80 -33.35 9.53
C GLY A 578 -18.11 -33.11 10.30
N SER A 579 -18.24 -33.78 11.44
CA SER A 579 -19.35 -33.59 12.37
C SER A 579 -19.03 -32.39 13.27
N VAL A 580 -19.69 -31.27 12.99
CA VAL A 580 -19.53 -29.99 13.68
C VAL A 580 -20.65 -29.87 14.71
N ASP A 581 -20.28 -29.59 15.97
CA ASP A 581 -21.25 -29.41 17.04
C ASP A 581 -21.86 -28.00 16.98
N LEU A 582 -23.05 -27.90 16.38
CA LEU A 582 -23.80 -26.66 16.23
C LEU A 582 -24.70 -26.32 17.43
N SER A 583 -24.57 -27.02 18.57
CA SER A 583 -25.51 -26.87 19.70
C SER A 583 -25.45 -25.51 20.42
N ASP A 584 -24.31 -24.83 20.35
CA ASP A 584 -24.11 -23.47 20.89
C ASP A 584 -24.33 -22.38 19.83
N PHE A 585 -24.60 -22.75 18.58
CA PHE A 585 -24.89 -21.84 17.47
C PHE A 585 -26.38 -21.52 17.37
N ALA A 586 -26.67 -20.34 16.84
CA ALA A 586 -28.00 -19.86 16.57
C ALA A 586 -27.97 -19.05 15.26
N TYR A 587 -29.14 -18.67 14.78
CA TYR A 587 -29.28 -17.76 13.66
C TYR A 587 -30.13 -16.54 14.03
N ALA A 588 -29.89 -15.43 13.33
CA ALA A 588 -30.66 -14.20 13.44
C ALA A 588 -30.73 -13.49 12.09
N ILE A 589 -31.69 -12.57 11.96
CA ILE A 589 -31.75 -11.62 10.86
C ILE A 589 -31.13 -10.32 11.38
N ALA A 590 -30.05 -9.85 10.74
CA ALA A 590 -29.27 -8.68 11.16
C ALA A 590 -30.03 -7.35 11.06
#